data_AF-A0A7C4FE88-F1
#
_entry.id   AF-A0A7C4FE88-F1
#
_cell.length_a   1.000
_cell.length_b   1.000
_cell.length_c   1.000
_cell.angle_alpha   90.00
_cell.angle_beta   90.00
_cell.angle_gamma   90.00
#
_symmetry.space_group_name_H-M   'P 1'
#
loop_
_entity.id
_entity.type
_entity.pdbx_description
1 polymer ?
#
loop_
_entity_poly.entity_id
_entity_poly.type
_entity_poly.pdbx_seq_one_letter_code
_entity_poly.pdbx_strand_id
1 'polypeptide(L)'
;MRGRQALLALPVLIAIALSASVLAEPSLRQWVGTPPSIPPAAVLSQGELIIADPAGDQYRYWRPDWNWPITTDLDLLEARVYSDGQNLYVRYKFQTLKSKYSPYVMLVMDFTPDFDFDGFSEWLPDWSDTKLPWKWDAIVGVNLGKNEKQPFVFYRSWTPKFVGTLAVDQDNAVIEAAVPLAELPDFPRSGRVKMVIVVFANDYGGIWDPGKKEAYDPMVGIYVNEETFYACNVYDIAGQAPTWTEVYGGWSTGVQEVPVYYTVSTSNGVFTSLVDYGRKVSFARSLARRTIIYPPLPGQLRNWAGNPPPSAPGYAVVAGEAIIADPAGDQYRYWRPDWNRPITTDLDVLEVRLYSDGQYLYVRVKFSTLQSEYSPYVMIPIDFTPDDPGDGFDKWLPDLSDTNLPWKWDAVIGINFGKSGQQPFVFYRSWDPTFTGQLAIDKSQGVIEAKIPLSSLSGFPANGRIKYTVIIFANDFGGIWDPGNKGAVDPSTGNTISENQDYASDVYDIAGQAPTWTEVYGGWSTEHDVTVNTAFIAQLSNGYFTDIIPV
;
A
#
# COMPACT_ATOMS: atom_id res chain seq x y z
N MET A 1 -6.16 80.77 -65.87
CA MET A 1 -6.97 79.90 -66.75
C MET A 1 -6.03 78.97 -67.51
N ARG A 2 -6.32 77.66 -67.52
CA ARG A 2 -5.54 76.57 -68.16
C ARG A 2 -4.17 76.33 -67.49
N GLY A 3 -3.69 75.12 -67.25
CA GLY A 3 -4.14 73.77 -67.58
C GLY A 3 -3.25 72.78 -66.82
N ARG A 4 -3.75 71.55 -66.71
CA ARG A 4 -3.22 70.41 -65.93
C ARG A 4 -1.78 70.03 -66.31
N GLN A 5 -0.96 69.72 -65.30
CA GLN A 5 -0.03 68.58 -65.34
C GLN A 5 -0.16 67.81 -64.03
N ALA A 6 -0.60 66.56 -64.15
CA ALA A 6 -0.64 65.60 -63.06
C ALA A 6 0.76 64.99 -62.91
N LEU A 7 1.39 65.19 -61.75
CA LEU A 7 2.52 64.38 -61.32
C LEU A 7 1.97 63.31 -60.36
N LEU A 8 2.22 62.04 -60.70
CA LEU A 8 1.93 60.91 -59.84
C LEU A 8 2.65 61.07 -58.50
N ALA A 9 1.89 61.13 -57.40
CA ALA A 9 2.40 60.85 -56.07
C ALA A 9 2.18 59.36 -55.79
N LEU A 10 3.27 58.60 -55.74
CA LEU A 10 3.33 57.25 -55.19
C LEU A 10 3.23 57.37 -53.66
N PRO A 11 2.22 56.80 -52.98
CA PRO A 11 2.36 56.51 -51.56
C PRO A 11 3.05 55.16 -51.42
N VAL A 12 4.33 55.19 -51.03
CA VAL A 12 4.97 54.06 -50.36
C VAL A 12 4.24 53.87 -49.03
N LEU A 13 3.25 52.99 -49.01
CA LEU A 13 2.72 52.48 -47.74
C LEU A 13 3.73 51.45 -47.23
N ILE A 14 4.52 51.91 -46.26
CA ILE A 14 5.32 51.05 -45.39
C ILE A 14 4.37 50.04 -44.76
N ALA A 15 4.59 48.75 -45.07
CA ALA A 15 4.04 47.67 -44.30
C ALA A 15 4.55 47.85 -42.85
N ILE A 16 3.67 48.31 -41.97
CA ILE A 16 3.88 48.18 -40.53
C ILE A 16 3.89 46.67 -40.28
N ALA A 17 5.09 46.12 -40.20
CA ALA A 17 5.32 44.82 -39.60
C ALA A 17 4.74 44.92 -38.18
N LEU A 18 3.57 44.31 -38.00
CA LEU A 18 3.09 43.84 -36.71
C LEU A 18 4.27 43.08 -36.12
N SER A 19 4.97 43.76 -35.20
CA SER A 19 5.98 43.17 -34.36
C SER A 19 5.25 42.05 -33.66
N ALA A 20 5.57 40.81 -34.03
CA ALA A 20 5.21 39.66 -33.23
C ALA A 20 5.65 40.02 -31.81
N SER A 21 4.68 40.27 -30.93
CA SER A 21 4.91 40.28 -29.50
C SER A 21 5.48 38.91 -29.19
N VAL A 22 6.80 38.83 -29.12
CA VAL A 22 7.51 37.76 -28.45
C VAL A 22 6.97 37.83 -27.03
N LEU A 23 5.94 37.04 -26.76
CA LEU A 23 5.47 36.81 -25.40
C LEU A 23 6.71 36.29 -24.67
N ALA A 24 7.28 37.12 -23.81
CA ALA A 24 8.35 36.69 -22.93
C ALA A 24 7.88 35.42 -22.23
N GLU A 25 8.71 34.39 -22.21
CA GLU A 25 8.39 33.18 -21.47
C GLU A 25 8.06 33.59 -20.02
N PRO A 26 6.96 33.07 -19.45
CA PRO A 26 6.60 33.40 -18.08
C PRO A 26 7.78 33.07 -17.15
N SER A 27 8.22 34.05 -16.37
CA SER A 27 9.31 33.87 -15.41
C SER A 27 8.85 33.01 -14.23
N LEU A 28 9.73 32.12 -13.75
CA LEU A 28 9.49 31.38 -12.52
C LEU A 28 9.24 32.31 -11.33
N ARG A 29 8.30 31.94 -10.45
CA ARG A 29 8.07 32.63 -9.19
C ARG A 29 9.29 32.48 -8.27
N GLN A 30 9.55 33.51 -7.47
CA GLN A 30 10.48 33.39 -6.36
C GLN A 30 9.81 32.64 -5.19
N TRP A 31 10.34 31.47 -4.87
CA TRP A 31 9.93 30.67 -3.71
C TRP A 31 10.82 31.02 -2.51
N VAL A 32 10.21 31.21 -1.34
CA VAL A 32 10.87 31.74 -0.13
C VAL A 32 10.80 30.79 1.05
N GLY A 33 9.97 29.74 0.98
CA GLY A 33 9.90 28.70 1.98
C GLY A 33 11.17 27.85 2.03
N THR A 34 11.52 27.39 3.23
CA THR A 34 12.71 26.54 3.45
C THR A 34 12.30 25.07 3.38
N PRO A 35 12.90 24.26 2.49
CA PRO A 35 12.59 22.83 2.41
C PRO A 35 13.12 22.06 3.62
N PRO A 36 12.55 20.89 3.93
CA PRO A 36 13.14 19.95 4.87
C PRO A 36 14.57 19.57 4.46
N SER A 37 15.47 19.38 5.43
CA SER A 37 16.88 19.05 5.15
C SER A 37 17.12 17.58 4.83
N ILE A 38 16.15 16.69 5.13
CA ILE A 38 16.26 15.25 4.94
C ILE A 38 14.96 14.75 4.31
N PRO A 39 14.97 14.27 3.06
CA PRO A 39 13.84 13.54 2.48
C PRO A 39 13.80 12.08 2.99
N PRO A 40 12.63 11.41 2.98
CA PRO A 40 11.31 11.95 2.63
C PRO A 40 10.73 12.82 3.76
N ALA A 41 10.23 14.02 3.44
CA ALA A 41 9.59 14.89 4.43
C ALA A 41 8.69 15.95 3.77
N ALA A 42 7.70 16.44 4.52
CA ALA A 42 6.89 17.59 4.12
C ALA A 42 6.85 18.64 5.23
N VAL A 43 6.78 19.91 4.84
CA VAL A 43 6.66 21.05 5.75
C VAL A 43 5.80 22.13 5.12
N LEU A 44 5.09 22.90 5.96
CA LEU A 44 4.58 24.20 5.54
C LEU A 44 5.55 25.29 5.98
N SER A 45 6.13 26.02 5.03
CA SER A 45 7.10 27.09 5.28
C SER A 45 6.74 28.34 4.49
N GLN A 46 6.54 29.47 5.17
CA GLN A 46 6.14 30.75 4.54
C GLN A 46 4.87 30.64 3.65
N GLY A 47 3.92 29.79 4.04
CA GLY A 47 2.69 29.54 3.28
C GLY A 47 2.83 28.58 2.10
N GLU A 48 4.03 28.04 1.87
CA GLU A 48 4.31 27.02 0.85
C GLU A 48 4.24 25.63 1.51
N LEU A 49 3.44 24.73 0.95
CA LEU A 49 3.62 23.30 1.20
C LEU A 49 4.84 22.87 0.40
N ILE A 50 5.86 22.35 1.07
CA ILE A 50 7.09 21.86 0.45
C ILE A 50 7.23 20.38 0.80
N ILE A 51 7.34 19.54 -0.22
CA ILE A 51 7.52 18.10 -0.12
C ILE A 51 8.91 17.80 -0.68
N ALA A 52 9.82 17.34 0.16
CA ALA A 52 11.16 16.90 -0.22
C ALA A 52 11.15 15.40 -0.50
N ASP A 53 11.70 15.03 -1.65
CA ASP A 53 11.65 13.69 -2.20
C ASP A 53 13.06 13.07 -2.26
N PRO A 54 13.23 11.78 -1.93
CA PRO A 54 14.53 11.13 -2.03
C PRO A 54 15.04 11.11 -3.47
N ALA A 55 16.34 11.30 -3.67
CA ALA A 55 16.91 11.19 -5.01
C ALA A 55 17.06 9.73 -5.45
N GLY A 56 16.77 9.47 -6.72
CA GLY A 56 16.96 8.20 -7.41
C GLY A 56 15.92 7.13 -7.08
N ASP A 57 14.80 7.51 -6.47
CA ASP A 57 13.76 6.63 -5.98
C ASP A 57 12.57 6.47 -6.93
N GLN A 58 12.59 7.18 -8.07
CA GLN A 58 11.71 6.88 -9.20
C GLN A 58 11.76 5.40 -9.59
N TYR A 59 10.60 4.88 -10.01
CA TYR A 59 10.48 3.59 -10.64
C TYR A 59 11.09 3.57 -12.06
N ARG A 60 11.55 2.40 -12.51
CA ARG A 60 12.41 2.29 -13.70
C ARG A 60 12.05 1.12 -14.62
N TYR A 61 11.20 1.39 -15.62
CA TYR A 61 11.00 0.48 -16.75
C TYR A 61 11.97 0.76 -17.90
N TRP A 62 12.51 -0.28 -18.52
CA TRP A 62 13.23 -0.18 -19.79
C TRP A 62 12.25 0.01 -20.96
N ARG A 63 12.53 1.05 -21.76
CA ARG A 63 11.74 1.45 -22.93
C ARG A 63 12.43 1.00 -24.23
N PRO A 64 11.85 0.05 -25.00
CA PRO A 64 12.40 -0.37 -26.28
C PRO A 64 12.34 0.74 -27.35
N ASP A 65 11.33 1.61 -27.30
CA ASP A 65 11.01 2.64 -28.30
C ASP A 65 11.88 3.90 -28.22
N TRP A 66 12.50 4.17 -27.07
CA TRP A 66 13.32 5.37 -26.86
C TRP A 66 14.83 5.13 -27.00
N ASN A 67 15.31 3.87 -27.04
CA ASN A 67 16.74 3.52 -27.09
C ASN A 67 17.59 4.31 -26.07
N TRP A 68 16.98 4.59 -24.91
CA TRP A 68 17.42 5.55 -23.90
C TRP A 68 17.50 4.81 -22.56
N PRO A 69 18.61 4.88 -21.79
CA PRO A 69 18.55 4.40 -20.42
C PRO A 69 17.67 5.35 -19.59
N ILE A 70 17.00 4.73 -18.63
CA ILE A 70 15.91 5.25 -17.81
C ILE A 70 16.32 6.59 -17.18
N THR A 71 15.69 7.64 -17.67
CA THR A 71 16.05 9.03 -17.36
C THR A 71 15.64 9.38 -15.95
N THR A 72 16.55 10.02 -15.22
CA THR A 72 16.32 10.80 -14.00
C THR A 72 15.43 12.05 -14.23
N ASP A 73 14.78 12.12 -15.39
CA ASP A 73 13.85 13.19 -15.78
C ASP A 73 12.46 13.03 -15.13
N LEU A 74 12.23 11.89 -14.48
CA LEU A 74 10.99 11.57 -13.78
C LEU A 74 11.18 11.51 -12.25
N ASP A 75 12.44 11.61 -11.79
CA ASP A 75 12.86 11.59 -10.38
C ASP A 75 12.61 12.97 -9.81
N LEU A 76 11.52 13.10 -9.10
CA LEU A 76 11.19 14.32 -8.40
C LEU A 76 12.12 14.43 -7.18
N LEU A 77 12.59 15.63 -6.89
CA LEU A 77 13.40 15.93 -5.70
C LEU A 77 12.67 16.84 -4.74
N GLU A 78 11.79 17.68 -5.28
CA GLU A 78 11.01 18.63 -4.49
C GLU A 78 9.74 19.00 -5.25
N ALA A 79 8.61 18.99 -4.54
CA ALA A 79 7.39 19.64 -4.97
C ALA A 79 7.05 20.80 -4.03
N ARG A 80 6.49 21.87 -4.60
CA ARG A 80 5.93 22.98 -3.84
C ARG A 80 4.54 23.32 -4.29
N VAL A 81 3.65 23.58 -3.34
CA VAL A 81 2.30 24.07 -3.59
C VAL A 81 2.08 25.33 -2.78
N TYR A 82 1.52 26.37 -3.41
CA TYR A 82 1.23 27.64 -2.75
C TYR A 82 -0.06 28.23 -3.32
N SER A 83 -0.85 28.92 -2.51
CA SER A 83 -1.94 29.75 -3.01
C SER A 83 -1.93 31.14 -2.38
N ASP A 84 -2.19 32.16 -3.20
CA ASP A 84 -2.40 33.55 -2.77
C ASP A 84 -3.88 33.93 -2.63
N GLY A 85 -4.79 32.94 -2.73
CA GLY A 85 -6.24 33.17 -2.74
C GLY A 85 -6.80 33.65 -4.09
N GLN A 86 -5.98 33.86 -5.12
CA GLN A 86 -6.43 34.08 -6.50
C GLN A 86 -5.99 32.96 -7.44
N ASN A 87 -4.77 32.47 -7.26
CA ASN A 87 -4.19 31.38 -8.03
C ASN A 87 -3.65 30.29 -7.10
N LEU A 88 -3.61 29.06 -7.62
CA LEU A 88 -2.84 27.95 -7.08
C LEU A 88 -1.57 27.81 -7.91
N TYR A 89 -0.42 27.83 -7.25
CA TYR A 89 0.89 27.67 -7.83
C TYR A 89 1.45 26.31 -7.44
N VAL A 90 2.01 25.61 -8.41
CA VAL A 90 2.67 24.32 -8.19
C VAL A 90 4.01 24.32 -8.90
N ARG A 91 5.06 23.92 -8.20
CA ARG A 91 6.41 23.78 -8.74
C ARG A 91 6.92 22.37 -8.50
N TYR A 92 7.53 21.80 -9.53
CA TYR A 92 8.17 20.49 -9.52
C TYR A 92 9.64 20.68 -9.85
N LYS A 93 10.53 20.15 -9.03
CA LYS A 93 11.96 20.11 -9.28
C LYS A 93 12.38 18.65 -9.42
N PHE A 94 12.93 18.31 -10.58
CA PHE A 94 13.41 16.97 -10.90
C PHE A 94 14.92 16.86 -10.72
N GLN A 95 15.44 15.64 -10.68
CA GLN A 95 16.88 15.38 -10.62
C GLN A 95 17.57 15.84 -11.92
N THR A 96 16.95 15.57 -13.06
CA THR A 96 17.28 16.18 -14.35
C THR A 96 16.02 16.55 -15.11
N LEU A 97 16.14 17.33 -16.18
CA LEU A 97 15.03 17.54 -17.12
C LEU A 97 15.59 17.67 -18.54
N LYS A 98 16.26 16.60 -19.01
CA LYS A 98 16.89 16.57 -20.34
C LYS A 98 15.86 16.71 -21.45
N SER A 99 14.66 16.19 -21.24
CA SER A 99 13.50 16.47 -22.06
C SER A 99 12.37 17.02 -21.20
N LYS A 100 11.97 18.26 -21.49
CA LYS A 100 10.76 18.86 -20.89
C LYS A 100 9.47 18.09 -21.21
N TYR A 101 9.48 17.21 -22.22
CA TYR A 101 8.32 16.40 -22.58
C TYR A 101 8.23 15.10 -21.79
N SER A 102 9.28 14.71 -21.05
CA SER A 102 9.30 13.44 -20.31
C SER A 102 8.25 13.36 -19.20
N PRO A 103 8.13 14.35 -18.29
CA PRO A 103 7.19 14.24 -17.18
C PRO A 103 5.76 14.57 -17.58
N TYR A 104 4.83 13.78 -17.05
CA TYR A 104 3.42 14.11 -16.91
C TYR A 104 3.12 14.11 -15.42
N VAL A 105 2.75 15.26 -14.84
CA VAL A 105 2.58 15.38 -13.37
C VAL A 105 1.16 15.78 -13.03
N MET A 106 0.60 15.19 -11.98
CA MET A 106 -0.71 15.55 -11.44
C MET A 106 -0.61 15.91 -9.96
N LEU A 107 -1.04 17.12 -9.60
CA LEU A 107 -1.47 17.47 -8.25
C LEU A 107 -2.96 17.14 -8.13
N VAL A 108 -3.30 16.16 -7.32
CA VAL A 108 -4.67 15.71 -7.07
C VAL A 108 -5.12 16.24 -5.71
N MET A 109 -6.34 16.76 -5.62
CA MET A 109 -6.85 17.47 -4.45
C MET A 109 -8.28 17.08 -4.09
N ASP A 110 -8.51 16.91 -2.79
CA ASP A 110 -9.79 16.71 -2.11
C ASP A 110 -10.04 17.94 -1.23
N PHE A 111 -11.16 18.63 -1.50
CA PHE A 111 -11.53 19.90 -0.87
C PHE A 111 -12.36 19.71 0.40
N THR A 112 -12.78 18.48 0.70
CA THR A 112 -13.61 18.14 1.86
C THR A 112 -13.01 16.95 2.63
N PRO A 113 -11.74 17.02 3.04
CA PRO A 113 -11.00 15.84 3.46
C PRO A 113 -11.45 15.20 4.76
N ASP A 114 -12.33 15.86 5.51
CA ASP A 114 -12.95 15.37 6.75
C ASP A 114 -14.21 14.52 6.49
N PHE A 115 -14.62 14.33 5.21
CA PHE A 115 -15.80 13.55 4.83
C PHE A 115 -15.41 12.44 3.83
N ASP A 116 -15.38 11.19 4.27
CA ASP A 116 -14.83 10.08 3.46
C ASP A 116 -15.63 9.71 2.21
N PHE A 117 -16.86 10.23 2.04
CA PHE A 117 -17.76 9.84 0.96
C PHE A 117 -18.10 10.97 -0.03
N ASP A 118 -17.68 12.20 0.24
CA ASP A 118 -17.84 13.30 -0.71
C ASP A 118 -16.61 13.41 -1.63
N GLY A 119 -16.75 14.15 -2.73
CA GLY A 119 -15.77 14.18 -3.83
C GLY A 119 -16.28 13.51 -5.12
N PHE A 120 -15.52 13.67 -6.20
CA PHE A 120 -15.94 13.26 -7.54
C PHE A 120 -15.63 11.81 -7.86
N SER A 121 -14.37 11.39 -7.70
CA SER A 121 -13.92 10.05 -8.09
C SER A 121 -12.74 9.64 -7.25
N GLU A 122 -12.62 8.34 -6.98
CA GLU A 122 -11.41 7.73 -6.43
C GLU A 122 -10.41 7.42 -7.55
N TRP A 123 -10.89 7.23 -8.78
CA TRP A 123 -10.04 6.99 -9.95
C TRP A 123 -9.44 8.29 -10.45
N LEU A 124 -8.13 8.32 -10.70
CA LEU A 124 -7.52 9.30 -11.59
C LEU A 124 -8.02 9.04 -13.04
N PRO A 125 -7.79 9.95 -14.00
CA PRO A 125 -8.24 9.74 -15.37
C PRO A 125 -7.92 8.34 -15.87
N ASP A 126 -8.92 7.64 -16.41
CA ASP A 126 -8.92 6.20 -16.69
C ASP A 126 -7.66 5.71 -17.43
N TRP A 127 -7.11 6.51 -18.33
CA TRP A 127 -5.85 6.23 -19.03
C TRP A 127 -4.59 6.24 -18.15
N SER A 128 -4.68 6.59 -16.86
CA SER A 128 -3.59 6.50 -15.90
C SER A 128 -3.57 5.18 -15.14
N ASP A 129 -4.64 4.39 -15.22
CA ASP A 129 -4.82 3.12 -14.49
C ASP A 129 -4.56 3.22 -12.98
N THR A 130 -4.80 4.41 -12.42
CA THR A 130 -4.44 4.75 -11.03
C THR A 130 -5.67 5.21 -10.26
N LYS A 131 -5.78 4.78 -9.01
CA LYS A 131 -6.83 5.10 -8.04
C LYS A 131 -6.20 5.72 -6.79
N LEU A 132 -7.02 6.41 -6.03
CA LEU A 132 -6.74 6.92 -4.69
C LEU A 132 -7.65 6.22 -3.67
N PRO A 133 -7.23 6.11 -2.40
CA PRO A 133 -8.06 5.62 -1.29
C PRO A 133 -9.16 6.58 -0.84
N TRP A 134 -9.27 7.71 -1.54
CA TRP A 134 -10.12 8.83 -1.22
C TRP A 134 -10.55 9.47 -2.53
N LYS A 135 -11.73 10.09 -2.51
CA LYS A 135 -12.24 10.79 -3.68
C LYS A 135 -11.56 12.14 -3.81
N TRP A 136 -11.20 12.53 -5.03
CA TRP A 136 -10.70 13.87 -5.34
C TRP A 136 -11.82 14.76 -5.89
N ASP A 137 -11.66 16.07 -5.73
CA ASP A 137 -12.52 17.11 -6.33
C ASP A 137 -11.87 17.77 -7.53
N ALA A 138 -10.55 17.93 -7.49
CA ALA A 138 -9.80 18.55 -8.55
C ALA A 138 -8.45 17.88 -8.82
N ILE A 139 -7.99 17.98 -10.07
CA ILE A 139 -6.63 17.66 -10.49
C ILE A 139 -6.09 18.86 -11.24
N VAL A 140 -4.93 19.35 -10.83
CA VAL A 140 -4.10 20.26 -11.63
C VAL A 140 -2.93 19.46 -12.17
N GLY A 141 -2.80 19.40 -13.49
CA GLY A 141 -1.70 18.64 -14.08
C GLY A 141 -0.95 19.38 -15.18
N VAL A 142 0.25 18.89 -15.43
CA VAL A 142 1.16 19.38 -16.47
C VAL A 142 1.43 18.25 -17.44
N ASN A 143 1.15 18.52 -18.72
CA ASN A 143 1.41 17.60 -19.82
C ASN A 143 1.92 18.41 -21.02
N LEU A 144 3.23 18.59 -21.05
CA LEU A 144 3.92 19.34 -22.10
C LEU A 144 3.87 18.65 -23.47
N GLY A 145 3.59 17.34 -23.53
CA GLY A 145 3.37 16.61 -24.79
C GLY A 145 2.03 16.90 -25.47
N LYS A 146 1.04 17.44 -24.75
CA LYS A 146 -0.31 17.75 -25.28
C LYS A 146 -0.56 19.25 -25.48
N ASN A 147 -0.17 20.05 -24.50
CA ASN A 147 -0.29 21.50 -24.55
C ASN A 147 0.92 22.14 -23.88
N GLU A 148 1.85 22.66 -24.68
CA GLU A 148 3.13 23.18 -24.21
C GLU A 148 3.00 24.47 -23.37
N LYS A 149 1.84 25.13 -23.38
CA LYS A 149 1.72 26.51 -22.87
C LYS A 149 0.88 26.65 -21.61
N GLN A 150 0.11 25.62 -21.24
CA GLN A 150 -0.87 25.73 -20.16
C GLN A 150 -0.97 24.41 -19.37
N PRO A 151 -1.12 24.46 -18.05
CA PRO A 151 -1.55 23.29 -17.30
C PRO A 151 -3.01 22.96 -17.62
N PHE A 152 -3.45 21.78 -17.21
CA PHE A 152 -4.84 21.37 -17.30
C PHE A 152 -5.47 21.21 -15.93
N VAL A 153 -6.79 21.39 -15.88
CA VAL A 153 -7.60 21.23 -14.69
C VAL A 153 -8.73 20.25 -14.97
N PHE A 154 -8.82 19.19 -14.16
CA PHE A 154 -10.06 18.47 -13.96
C PHE A 154 -10.71 19.02 -12.70
N TYR A 155 -11.97 19.44 -12.79
CA TYR A 155 -12.74 19.86 -11.63
C TYR A 155 -14.08 19.15 -11.66
N ARG A 156 -14.24 18.17 -10.77
CA ARG A 156 -15.38 17.24 -10.70
C ARG A 156 -15.89 16.79 -12.07
N SER A 157 -14.96 16.45 -12.96
CA SER A 157 -15.20 16.18 -14.36
C SER A 157 -14.07 15.33 -14.92
N TRP A 158 -14.39 14.46 -15.88
CA TRP A 158 -13.43 13.71 -16.69
C TRP A 158 -12.96 14.48 -17.94
N THR A 159 -13.42 15.72 -18.12
CA THR A 159 -13.01 16.58 -19.24
C THR A 159 -12.08 17.67 -18.72
N PRO A 160 -10.81 17.73 -19.18
CA PRO A 160 -9.88 18.73 -18.72
C PRO A 160 -10.13 20.08 -19.39
N LYS A 161 -9.92 21.16 -18.64
CA LYS A 161 -9.76 22.52 -19.17
C LYS A 161 -8.30 22.93 -19.16
N PHE A 162 -7.81 23.54 -20.24
CA PHE A 162 -6.45 24.08 -20.30
C PHE A 162 -6.47 25.56 -19.96
N VAL A 163 -5.91 25.91 -18.80
CA VAL A 163 -6.07 27.23 -18.17
C VAL A 163 -4.81 27.60 -17.39
N GLY A 164 -4.58 28.89 -17.17
CA GLY A 164 -3.42 29.36 -16.42
C GLY A 164 -2.14 29.46 -17.25
N THR A 165 -0.99 29.49 -16.56
CA THR A 165 0.33 29.69 -17.16
C THR A 165 1.29 28.59 -16.73
N LEU A 166 2.23 28.25 -17.63
CA LEU A 166 3.24 27.24 -17.39
C LEU A 166 4.63 27.82 -17.73
N ALA A 167 5.59 27.64 -16.84
CA ALA A 167 6.98 28.03 -16.99
C ALA A 167 7.89 26.81 -16.82
N VAL A 168 8.97 26.74 -17.60
CA VAL A 168 9.91 25.61 -17.59
C VAL A 168 11.33 26.15 -17.62
N ASP A 169 12.15 25.70 -16.67
CA ASP A 169 13.59 25.96 -16.62
C ASP A 169 14.30 24.61 -16.66
N GLN A 170 14.71 24.19 -17.87
CA GLN A 170 15.37 22.90 -18.07
C GLN A 170 16.76 22.85 -17.45
N ASP A 171 17.46 23.98 -17.39
CA ASP A 171 18.82 24.06 -16.84
C ASP A 171 18.83 23.78 -15.34
N ASN A 172 17.76 24.17 -14.63
CA ASN A 172 17.57 23.88 -13.21
C ASN A 172 16.61 22.72 -12.94
N ALA A 173 16.14 22.03 -13.99
CA ALA A 173 15.18 20.93 -13.93
C ALA A 173 13.86 21.28 -13.20
N VAL A 174 13.28 22.44 -13.51
CA VAL A 174 12.08 22.97 -12.85
C VAL A 174 10.94 23.15 -13.83
N ILE A 175 9.73 22.76 -13.40
CA ILE A 175 8.46 23.06 -14.05
C ILE A 175 7.57 23.78 -13.04
N GLU A 176 6.94 24.89 -13.43
CA GLU A 176 6.03 25.65 -12.59
C GLU A 176 4.72 25.97 -13.31
N ALA A 177 3.60 25.66 -12.66
CA ALA A 177 2.26 25.94 -13.13
C ALA A 177 1.55 26.92 -12.20
N ALA A 178 0.78 27.84 -12.76
CA ALA A 178 -0.14 28.71 -12.02
C ALA A 178 -1.55 28.58 -12.61
N VAL A 179 -2.52 28.23 -11.77
CA VAL A 179 -3.92 28.00 -12.15
C VAL A 179 -4.82 28.98 -11.40
N PRO A 180 -5.72 29.71 -12.09
CA PRO A 180 -6.70 30.55 -11.42
C PRO A 180 -7.64 29.73 -10.54
N LEU A 181 -7.81 30.11 -9.28
CA LEU A 181 -8.78 29.46 -8.37
C LEU A 181 -10.24 29.62 -8.84
N ALA A 182 -10.52 30.56 -9.75
CA ALA A 182 -11.83 30.65 -10.40
C ALA A 182 -12.20 29.37 -11.19
N GLU A 183 -11.21 28.58 -11.61
CA GLU A 183 -11.42 27.27 -12.26
C GLU A 183 -11.56 26.12 -11.24
N LEU A 184 -11.39 26.42 -9.94
CA LEU A 184 -11.53 25.52 -8.80
C LEU A 184 -12.51 26.13 -7.78
N PRO A 185 -13.79 26.32 -8.13
CA PRO A 185 -14.70 27.18 -7.37
C PRO A 185 -14.96 26.72 -5.93
N ASP A 186 -14.87 25.43 -5.65
CA ASP A 186 -15.03 24.87 -4.29
C ASP A 186 -13.70 24.81 -3.51
N PHE A 187 -12.59 25.35 -4.06
CA PHE A 187 -11.33 25.39 -3.35
C PHE A 187 -11.50 26.08 -1.99
N PRO A 188 -11.17 25.41 -0.86
CA PRO A 188 -11.54 25.89 0.47
C PRO A 188 -10.94 27.26 0.78
N ARG A 189 -11.82 28.26 0.90
CA ARG A 189 -11.44 29.58 1.42
C ARG A 189 -11.05 29.48 2.89
N SER A 190 -11.74 28.67 3.67
CA SER A 190 -11.33 28.29 5.02
C SER A 190 -11.71 26.84 5.25
N GLY A 191 -10.74 26.03 5.67
CA GLY A 191 -10.94 24.58 5.83
C GLY A 191 -9.64 23.82 5.67
N ARG A 192 -9.72 22.65 5.05
CA ARG A 192 -8.60 21.76 4.79
C ARG A 192 -8.64 21.27 3.35
N VAL A 193 -7.48 20.98 2.79
CA VAL A 193 -7.33 20.36 1.47
C VAL A 193 -6.37 19.19 1.62
N LYS A 194 -6.79 18.01 1.20
CA LYS A 194 -5.94 16.81 1.11
C LYS A 194 -5.40 16.69 -0.31
N MET A 195 -4.13 16.38 -0.46
CA MET A 195 -3.43 16.43 -1.75
C MET A 195 -2.49 15.25 -1.94
N VAL A 196 -2.21 14.89 -3.20
CA VAL A 196 -1.09 14.03 -3.58
C VAL A 196 -0.51 14.50 -4.91
N ILE A 197 0.79 14.28 -5.11
CA ILE A 197 1.47 14.58 -6.37
C ILE A 197 2.02 13.29 -6.94
N VAL A 198 1.62 12.97 -8.17
CA VAL A 198 1.99 11.73 -8.87
C VAL A 198 2.65 12.08 -10.19
N VAL A 199 3.77 11.43 -10.48
CA VAL A 199 4.53 11.58 -11.72
C VAL A 199 4.34 10.34 -12.57
N PHE A 200 3.97 10.58 -13.81
CA PHE A 200 3.86 9.61 -14.88
C PHE A 200 4.87 9.98 -15.97
N ALA A 201 5.18 9.02 -16.82
CA ALA A 201 5.92 9.30 -18.04
C ALA A 201 4.97 9.65 -19.19
N ASN A 202 5.36 10.63 -19.99
CA ASN A 202 4.55 11.09 -21.13
C ASN A 202 4.64 10.11 -22.32
N ASP A 203 3.54 9.98 -23.07
CA ASP A 203 3.46 9.37 -24.40
C ASP A 203 2.81 10.33 -25.40
N TYR A 204 3.55 11.37 -25.79
CA TYR A 204 3.13 12.38 -26.78
C TYR A 204 1.73 12.98 -26.51
N GLY A 205 1.49 13.34 -25.25
CA GLY A 205 0.24 13.91 -24.80
C GLY A 205 -0.70 12.94 -24.09
N GLY A 206 -0.36 11.65 -24.06
CA GLY A 206 -0.91 10.64 -23.16
C GLY A 206 0.01 10.32 -21.99
N ILE A 207 -0.43 9.38 -21.15
CA ILE A 207 0.43 8.68 -20.19
C ILE A 207 0.99 7.45 -20.90
N TRP A 208 2.28 7.19 -20.73
CA TRP A 208 2.89 5.99 -21.26
C TRP A 208 2.61 4.81 -20.36
N ASP A 209 2.13 3.75 -20.99
CA ASP A 209 1.68 2.54 -20.33
C ASP A 209 2.70 1.41 -20.56
N PRO A 210 3.40 0.92 -19.52
CA PRO A 210 4.40 -0.13 -19.68
C PRO A 210 3.79 -1.47 -20.12
N GLY A 211 2.52 -1.73 -19.79
CA GLY A 211 1.81 -2.95 -20.21
C GLY A 211 1.50 -2.93 -21.69
N LYS A 212 0.91 -1.84 -22.20
CA LYS A 212 0.61 -1.68 -23.64
C LYS A 212 1.85 -1.65 -24.52
N LYS A 213 3.01 -1.33 -23.93
CA LYS A 213 4.27 -1.11 -24.65
C LYS A 213 5.26 -2.25 -24.45
N GLU A 214 4.84 -3.33 -23.80
CA GLU A 214 5.66 -4.52 -23.54
C GLU A 214 7.01 -4.18 -22.89
N ALA A 215 6.98 -3.32 -21.87
CA ALA A 215 8.19 -2.79 -21.24
C ALA A 215 8.99 -3.89 -20.53
N TYR A 216 10.32 -3.82 -20.55
CA TYR A 216 11.14 -4.72 -19.74
C TYR A 216 11.43 -4.07 -18.40
N ASP A 217 11.17 -4.76 -17.29
CA ASP A 217 11.65 -4.32 -15.99
C ASP A 217 13.00 -4.99 -15.65
N PRO A 218 14.11 -4.24 -15.64
CA PRO A 218 15.41 -4.78 -15.25
C PRO A 218 15.52 -5.12 -13.75
N MET A 219 14.67 -4.57 -12.87
CA MET A 219 14.72 -4.86 -11.44
C MET A 219 14.27 -6.28 -11.12
N VAL A 220 13.24 -6.78 -11.79
CA VAL A 220 12.79 -8.19 -11.66
C VAL A 220 13.09 -9.09 -12.84
N GLY A 221 13.59 -8.55 -13.95
CA GLY A 221 14.06 -9.33 -15.09
C GLY A 221 12.94 -9.94 -15.93
N ILE A 222 11.84 -9.20 -16.11
CA ILE A 222 10.63 -9.67 -16.78
C ILE A 222 10.13 -8.64 -17.80
N TYR A 223 9.30 -9.08 -18.72
CA TYR A 223 8.52 -8.18 -19.58
C TYR A 223 7.15 -7.94 -18.97
N VAL A 224 6.82 -6.68 -18.78
CA VAL A 224 5.50 -6.17 -18.42
C VAL A 224 4.63 -6.25 -19.66
N ASN A 225 3.44 -6.83 -19.56
CA ASN A 225 2.42 -6.79 -20.60
C ASN A 225 1.02 -6.89 -19.99
N GLU A 226 -0.01 -6.52 -20.77
CA GLU A 226 -1.39 -6.51 -20.28
C GLU A 226 -1.95 -7.90 -19.95
N GLU A 227 -1.34 -8.98 -20.43
CA GLU A 227 -1.88 -10.35 -20.31
C GLU A 227 -1.32 -11.15 -19.11
N THR A 228 -0.05 -10.93 -18.76
CA THR A 228 0.69 -11.83 -17.85
C THR A 228 1.35 -11.10 -16.69
N PHE A 229 1.75 -9.84 -16.87
CA PHE A 229 2.45 -9.10 -15.84
C PHE A 229 2.20 -7.61 -16.01
N TYR A 230 1.11 -7.12 -15.41
CA TYR A 230 0.73 -5.71 -15.50
C TYR A 230 1.53 -4.85 -14.51
N ALA A 231 1.86 -3.62 -14.92
CA ALA A 231 2.56 -2.66 -14.07
C ALA A 231 1.98 -1.25 -14.20
N CYS A 232 2.17 -0.43 -13.17
CA CYS A 232 1.58 0.89 -13.08
C CYS A 232 2.23 1.89 -14.02
N ASN A 233 1.44 2.90 -14.37
CA ASN A 233 1.93 4.03 -15.14
C ASN A 233 2.65 5.06 -14.26
N VAL A 234 2.65 4.87 -12.93
CA VAL A 234 3.30 5.75 -11.96
C VAL A 234 4.81 5.49 -11.97
N TYR A 235 5.57 6.56 -12.19
CA TYR A 235 7.02 6.54 -12.13
C TYR A 235 7.55 7.14 -10.84
N ASP A 236 6.83 8.08 -10.24
CA ASP A 236 7.25 8.69 -8.98
C ASP A 236 6.06 9.27 -8.21
N ILE A 237 6.22 9.42 -6.90
CA ILE A 237 5.22 10.00 -6.00
C ILE A 237 5.96 10.95 -5.07
N ALA A 238 5.57 12.23 -5.08
CA ALA A 238 6.30 13.21 -4.27
C ALA A 238 6.33 12.80 -2.80
N GLY A 239 7.52 12.78 -2.22
CA GLY A 239 7.80 12.46 -0.82
C GLY A 239 8.00 10.97 -0.54
N GLN A 240 8.09 10.09 -1.56
CA GLN A 240 8.44 8.68 -1.40
C GLN A 240 8.55 7.90 -2.72
N ALA A 241 9.52 7.00 -2.76
CA ALA A 241 9.62 5.91 -3.72
C ALA A 241 8.28 5.15 -3.94
N PRO A 242 7.86 4.93 -5.20
CA PRO A 242 6.80 3.97 -5.51
C PRO A 242 7.16 2.58 -4.99
N THR A 243 6.26 2.00 -4.20
CA THR A 243 6.42 0.65 -3.67
C THR A 243 6.07 -0.41 -4.71
N TRP A 244 6.63 -1.61 -4.54
CA TRP A 244 6.29 -2.77 -5.39
C TRP A 244 4.78 -3.00 -5.58
N THR A 245 3.96 -2.72 -4.56
CA THR A 245 2.50 -2.91 -4.64
C THR A 245 1.81 -1.79 -5.41
N GLU A 246 2.33 -0.56 -5.32
CA GLU A 246 1.87 0.54 -6.18
C GLU A 246 2.24 0.29 -7.63
N VAL A 247 3.36 -0.39 -7.87
CA VAL A 247 3.86 -0.71 -9.22
C VAL A 247 3.24 -1.96 -9.83
N TYR A 248 3.15 -3.08 -9.10
CA TYR A 248 2.83 -4.40 -9.64
C TYR A 248 1.70 -5.14 -8.94
N GLY A 249 0.94 -4.46 -8.07
CA GLY A 249 0.03 -5.05 -7.08
C GLY A 249 -1.19 -5.85 -7.59
N GLY A 250 -1.03 -6.71 -8.59
CA GLY A 250 -1.86 -7.88 -8.83
C GLY A 250 -3.13 -7.61 -9.63
N TRP A 251 -3.08 -7.83 -10.94
CA TRP A 251 -4.29 -7.93 -11.75
C TRP A 251 -4.82 -9.36 -11.76
N SER A 252 -5.79 -9.60 -10.88
CA SER A 252 -7.00 -10.34 -11.28
C SER A 252 -8.24 -9.42 -11.31
N THR A 253 -8.21 -8.25 -10.65
CA THR A 253 -9.32 -7.25 -10.66
C THR A 253 -8.90 -5.77 -10.84
N GLY A 254 -7.59 -5.47 -10.84
CA GLY A 254 -7.06 -4.31 -11.55
C GLY A 254 -7.15 -2.91 -10.96
N VAL A 255 -6.76 -2.72 -9.70
CA VAL A 255 -6.76 -1.38 -9.08
C VAL A 255 -5.41 -1.06 -8.43
N GLN A 256 -4.69 -0.09 -9.00
CA GLN A 256 -3.47 0.47 -8.41
C GLN A 256 -3.83 1.70 -7.59
N GLU A 257 -3.65 1.63 -6.28
CA GLU A 257 -4.00 2.72 -5.39
C GLU A 257 -2.73 3.43 -4.90
N VAL A 258 -2.68 4.76 -5.08
CA VAL A 258 -1.68 5.66 -4.51
C VAL A 258 -2.22 6.22 -3.19
N PRO A 259 -1.76 5.72 -2.03
CA PRO A 259 -2.36 6.05 -0.75
C PRO A 259 -1.81 7.32 -0.10
N VAL A 260 -0.74 7.88 -0.65
CA VAL A 260 -0.08 9.06 -0.08
C VAL A 260 -1.04 10.24 -0.04
N TYR A 261 -0.97 11.02 1.05
CA TYR A 261 -1.66 12.29 1.14
C TYR A 261 -0.91 13.31 1.98
N TYR A 262 -1.18 14.58 1.69
CA TYR A 262 -0.76 15.76 2.44
C TYR A 262 -1.99 16.61 2.71
N THR A 263 -2.34 16.84 3.99
CA THR A 263 -3.48 17.67 4.36
C THR A 263 -3.01 19.01 4.88
N VAL A 264 -3.42 20.10 4.23
CA VAL A 264 -3.10 21.47 4.65
C VAL A 264 -4.36 22.23 5.02
N SER A 265 -4.27 23.09 6.04
CA SER A 265 -5.34 24.03 6.37
C SER A 265 -5.24 25.29 5.52
N THR A 266 -6.40 25.84 5.16
CA THR A 266 -6.51 27.11 4.44
C THR A 266 -7.21 28.18 5.27
N SER A 267 -6.79 29.44 5.06
CA SER A 267 -7.51 30.64 5.52
C SER A 267 -7.44 31.70 4.44
N ASN A 268 -8.61 32.23 4.05
CA ASN A 268 -8.83 33.04 2.84
C ASN A 268 -8.24 32.44 1.54
N GLY A 269 -8.16 31.10 1.46
CA GLY A 269 -7.59 30.38 0.33
C GLY A 269 -6.06 30.30 0.33
N VAL A 270 -5.39 30.72 1.42
CA VAL A 270 -3.93 30.62 1.60
C VAL A 270 -3.62 29.49 2.59
N PHE A 271 -2.55 28.74 2.39
CA PHE A 271 -2.14 27.68 3.31
C PHE A 271 -1.59 28.24 4.63
N THR A 272 -2.06 27.70 5.75
CA THR A 272 -1.70 28.20 7.10
C THR A 272 -0.99 27.18 7.97
N SER A 273 -1.29 25.89 7.80
CA SER A 273 -0.60 24.80 8.51
C SER A 273 -0.64 23.49 7.73
N LEU A 274 0.41 22.67 7.84
CA LEU A 274 0.35 21.25 7.51
C LEU A 274 -0.34 20.54 8.68
N VAL A 275 -1.49 19.92 8.43
CA VAL A 275 -2.32 19.26 9.45
C VAL A 275 -1.81 17.85 9.70
N ASP A 276 -1.59 17.10 8.63
CA ASP A 276 -1.12 15.72 8.64
C ASP A 276 -0.60 15.35 7.25
N TYR A 277 0.25 14.34 7.18
CA TYR A 277 0.65 13.69 5.93
C TYR A 277 1.00 12.24 6.21
N GLY A 278 0.68 11.37 5.26
CA GLY A 278 0.86 9.94 5.48
C GLY A 278 0.31 9.13 4.32
N ARG A 279 -0.11 7.91 4.62
CA ARG A 279 -0.71 6.99 3.65
C ARG A 279 -2.10 6.59 4.16
N LYS A 280 -3.15 6.86 3.39
CA LYS A 280 -4.54 6.46 3.68
C LYS A 280 -4.74 5.06 3.12
N VAL A 281 -5.20 4.13 3.95
CA VAL A 281 -5.55 2.77 3.50
C VAL A 281 -7.01 2.82 3.02
N SER A 282 -7.31 2.45 1.77
CA SER A 282 -8.73 2.39 1.36
C SER A 282 -9.46 1.30 2.12
N PHE A 283 -10.78 1.45 2.29
CA PHE A 283 -11.62 0.40 2.89
C PHE A 283 -11.54 -0.91 2.10
N ALA A 284 -11.37 -0.82 0.76
CA ALA A 284 -11.11 -1.95 -0.14
C ALA A 284 -9.67 -2.51 -0.04
N ARG A 285 -8.72 -1.73 0.49
CA ARG A 285 -7.32 -2.12 0.82
C ARG A 285 -7.06 -2.28 2.32
N SER A 286 -8.09 -2.40 3.18
CA SER A 286 -7.89 -2.87 4.56
C SER A 286 -7.30 -4.31 4.63
N LEU A 287 -6.99 -4.88 3.46
CA LEU A 287 -6.78 -6.28 3.15
C LEU A 287 -5.42 -6.53 2.45
N ALA A 288 -4.58 -5.49 2.23
CA ALA A 288 -3.23 -5.64 1.65
C ALA A 288 -2.14 -4.77 2.33
N ARG A 289 -1.06 -5.44 2.79
CA ARG A 289 0.32 -4.96 3.13
C ARG A 289 0.51 -3.52 3.61
N ARG A 290 0.39 -3.32 4.93
CA ARG A 290 1.06 -2.20 5.63
C ARG A 290 2.55 -2.56 5.81
N THR A 291 3.45 -1.90 5.09
CA THR A 291 4.87 -1.82 5.48
C THR A 291 5.03 -0.60 6.38
N ILE A 292 5.05 -0.81 7.70
CA ILE A 292 5.55 0.21 8.63
C ILE A 292 7.07 0.19 8.54
N ILE A 293 7.67 1.31 8.12
CA ILE A 293 9.11 1.53 8.21
C ILE A 293 9.43 1.92 9.66
N TYR A 294 9.62 0.91 10.50
CA TYR A 294 10.69 0.96 11.49
C TYR A 294 11.82 0.09 10.92
N PRO A 295 13.09 0.50 10.96
CA PRO A 295 14.16 -0.43 10.65
C PRO A 295 14.00 -1.62 11.60
N PRO A 296 13.76 -2.84 11.11
CA PRO A 296 13.78 -4.00 11.97
C PRO A 296 15.22 -4.24 12.36
N LEU A 297 15.43 -4.42 13.65
CA LEU A 297 16.59 -5.17 14.08
C LEU A 297 16.29 -6.63 13.69
N PRO A 298 17.11 -7.30 12.84
CA PRO A 298 16.95 -8.73 12.63
C PRO A 298 16.96 -9.41 13.99
N GLY A 299 15.88 -10.14 14.30
CA GLY A 299 15.83 -10.93 15.51
C GLY A 299 16.86 -12.05 15.42
N GLN A 300 17.48 -12.41 16.54
CA GLN A 300 18.21 -13.66 16.64
C GLN A 300 17.25 -14.73 17.16
N LEU A 301 17.31 -15.93 16.58
CA LEU A 301 16.58 -17.08 17.11
C LEU A 301 16.98 -17.31 18.55
N ARG A 302 15.98 -17.48 19.42
CA ARG A 302 16.20 -17.89 20.80
C ARG A 302 16.67 -19.35 20.81
N ASN A 303 17.57 -19.67 21.75
CA ASN A 303 17.79 -21.06 22.12
C ASN A 303 16.58 -21.56 22.93
N TRP A 304 15.69 -22.31 22.30
CA TRP A 304 14.54 -22.94 22.95
C TRP A 304 14.99 -24.12 23.82
N ALA A 305 14.43 -24.22 25.01
CA ALA A 305 14.74 -25.23 26.00
C ALA A 305 13.64 -26.30 26.05
N GLY A 306 14.02 -27.57 26.14
CA GLY A 306 13.04 -28.65 26.28
C GLY A 306 12.63 -29.29 24.95
N ASN A 307 12.49 -30.61 25.00
CA ASN A 307 12.05 -31.40 23.87
C ASN A 307 10.52 -31.27 23.75
N PRO A 308 9.98 -31.23 22.52
CA PRO A 308 8.54 -31.31 22.33
C PRO A 308 7.98 -32.64 22.87
N PRO A 309 6.67 -32.71 23.16
CA PRO A 309 5.99 -33.97 23.44
C PRO A 309 6.34 -35.04 22.39
N PRO A 310 6.58 -36.30 22.79
CA PRO A 310 7.01 -37.35 21.86
C PRO A 310 5.89 -37.85 20.92
N SER A 311 4.64 -37.50 21.19
CA SER A 311 3.48 -37.82 20.37
C SER A 311 2.83 -36.55 19.82
N ALA A 312 2.45 -36.59 18.56
CA ALA A 312 1.61 -35.59 17.92
C ALA A 312 0.24 -36.20 17.59
N PRO A 313 -0.88 -35.49 17.82
CA PRO A 313 -0.92 -34.19 18.47
C PRO A 313 -0.54 -34.29 19.96
N GLY A 314 0.10 -33.27 20.50
CA GLY A 314 0.55 -33.25 21.90
C GLY A 314 0.81 -31.85 22.40
N TYR A 315 0.73 -31.66 23.72
CA TYR A 315 0.94 -30.36 24.34
C TYR A 315 1.64 -30.54 25.70
N ALA A 316 2.50 -29.59 26.07
CA ALA A 316 3.15 -29.58 27.37
C ALA A 316 3.72 -28.19 27.68
N VAL A 317 3.97 -27.92 28.96
CA VAL A 317 4.89 -26.86 29.37
C VAL A 317 6.22 -27.47 29.77
N VAL A 318 7.31 -27.03 29.12
CA VAL A 318 8.67 -27.46 29.44
C VAL A 318 9.55 -26.23 29.61
N ALA A 319 10.25 -26.12 30.74
CA ALA A 319 11.14 -24.99 31.04
C ALA A 319 10.49 -23.59 30.87
N GLY A 320 9.19 -23.47 31.12
CA GLY A 320 8.44 -22.22 30.98
C GLY A 320 7.96 -21.92 29.56
N GLU A 321 8.10 -22.87 28.63
CA GLU A 321 7.65 -22.79 27.25
C GLU A 321 6.38 -23.63 27.09
N ALA A 322 5.29 -23.03 26.62
CA ALA A 322 4.11 -23.76 26.18
C ALA A 322 4.38 -24.31 24.77
N ILE A 323 4.31 -25.63 24.61
CA ILE A 323 4.64 -26.33 23.37
C ILE A 323 3.41 -27.09 22.88
N ILE A 324 3.10 -26.96 21.60
CA ILE A 324 2.12 -27.75 20.86
C ILE A 324 2.91 -28.51 19.79
N ALA A 325 2.82 -29.84 19.79
CA ALA A 325 3.33 -30.73 18.77
C ALA A 325 2.19 -31.12 17.83
N ASP A 326 2.43 -30.98 16.54
CA ASP A 326 1.43 -31.13 15.49
C ASP A 326 1.76 -32.35 14.62
N PRO A 327 0.75 -33.12 14.14
CA PRO A 327 1.01 -34.22 13.24
C PRO A 327 1.70 -33.73 11.96
N ALA A 328 2.48 -34.59 11.31
CA ALA A 328 3.10 -34.23 10.04
C ALA A 328 2.18 -34.62 8.89
N GLY A 329 2.02 -33.73 7.92
CA GLY A 329 1.34 -33.98 6.66
C GLY A 329 -0.18 -33.99 6.76
N ASP A 330 -0.73 -33.35 7.78
CA ASP A 330 -2.18 -33.21 8.01
C ASP A 330 -2.75 -31.87 7.57
N GLN A 331 -1.91 -30.98 7.06
CA GLN A 331 -2.36 -29.78 6.36
C GLN A 331 -3.31 -30.11 5.19
N TYR A 332 -4.31 -29.26 4.99
CA TYR A 332 -5.15 -29.31 3.80
C TYR A 332 -4.35 -28.86 2.56
N ARG A 333 -4.65 -29.45 1.40
CA ARG A 333 -3.84 -29.25 0.18
C ARG A 333 -4.70 -28.86 -1.00
N TYR A 334 -4.91 -27.56 -1.22
CA TYR A 334 -5.47 -27.12 -2.49
C TYR A 334 -4.42 -27.09 -3.60
N TRP A 335 -4.85 -27.30 -4.83
CA TRP A 335 -4.10 -26.91 -6.00
C TRP A 335 -4.31 -25.42 -6.28
N ARG A 336 -3.20 -24.69 -6.35
CA ARG A 336 -3.16 -23.25 -6.62
C ARG A 336 -2.94 -22.99 -8.11
N PRO A 337 -3.94 -22.46 -8.84
CA PRO A 337 -3.76 -22.14 -10.26
C PRO A 337 -2.68 -21.07 -10.47
N ASP A 338 -2.60 -20.09 -9.56
CA ASP A 338 -1.66 -18.97 -9.61
C ASP A 338 -0.20 -19.38 -9.34
N TRP A 339 0.02 -20.48 -8.62
CA TRP A 339 1.35 -21.06 -8.43
C TRP A 339 1.65 -22.22 -9.40
N ASN A 340 0.65 -22.65 -10.17
CA ASN A 340 0.70 -23.82 -11.04
C ASN A 340 1.33 -25.06 -10.37
N ARG A 341 1.06 -25.24 -9.08
CA ARG A 341 1.54 -26.34 -8.24
C ARG A 341 0.61 -26.56 -7.06
N PRO A 342 0.60 -27.75 -6.42
CA PRO A 342 -0.15 -27.95 -5.20
C PRO A 342 0.53 -27.17 -4.09
N ILE A 343 -0.26 -26.74 -3.11
CA ILE A 343 0.32 -26.19 -1.89
C ILE A 343 1.20 -27.24 -1.23
N THR A 344 2.44 -26.83 -0.96
CA THR A 344 3.53 -27.66 -0.49
C THR A 344 3.45 -27.85 1.03
N THR A 345 4.33 -28.68 1.56
CA THR A 345 4.70 -28.83 2.98
C THR A 345 5.11 -27.52 3.69
N ASP A 346 5.04 -26.36 3.02
CA ASP A 346 5.39 -25.06 3.60
C ASP A 346 4.29 -24.48 4.51
N LEU A 347 3.11 -25.11 4.55
CA LEU A 347 2.00 -24.75 5.45
C LEU A 347 1.72 -25.81 6.53
N ASP A 348 2.50 -26.89 6.54
CA ASP A 348 2.36 -28.02 7.45
C ASP A 348 3.13 -27.75 8.73
N VAL A 349 2.42 -27.39 9.79
CA VAL A 349 3.01 -27.14 11.09
C VAL A 349 3.42 -28.47 11.73
N LEU A 350 4.53 -28.43 12.46
CA LEU A 350 5.03 -29.57 13.23
C LEU A 350 5.14 -29.23 14.72
N GLU A 351 5.40 -27.97 15.02
CA GLU A 351 5.62 -27.51 16.39
C GLU A 351 5.31 -26.02 16.51
N VAL A 352 4.57 -25.64 17.54
CA VAL A 352 4.43 -24.25 17.98
C VAL A 352 4.91 -24.12 19.42
N ARG A 353 5.65 -23.05 19.70
CA ARG A 353 6.10 -22.71 21.05
C ARG A 353 5.77 -21.27 21.41
N LEU A 354 5.27 -21.07 22.62
CA LEU A 354 5.08 -19.76 23.24
C LEU A 354 5.95 -19.69 24.51
N TYR A 355 6.62 -18.56 24.69
CA TYR A 355 7.39 -18.25 25.90
C TYR A 355 7.30 -16.77 26.20
N SER A 356 7.27 -16.37 27.48
CA SER A 356 7.42 -14.97 27.84
C SER A 356 8.48 -14.76 28.93
N ASP A 357 9.23 -13.65 28.82
CA ASP A 357 10.19 -13.18 29.83
C ASP A 357 9.63 -12.01 30.68
N GLY A 358 8.33 -11.75 30.59
CA GLY A 358 7.67 -10.62 31.26
C GLY A 358 7.86 -9.26 30.57
N GLN A 359 8.66 -9.18 29.50
CA GLN A 359 8.75 -8.00 28.63
C GLN A 359 8.26 -8.29 27.21
N TYR A 360 8.54 -9.49 26.72
CA TYR A 360 8.19 -9.95 25.39
C TYR A 360 7.45 -11.29 25.46
N LEU A 361 6.58 -11.51 24.49
CA LEU A 361 6.08 -12.82 24.10
C LEU A 361 6.90 -13.29 22.89
N TYR A 362 7.47 -14.47 22.99
CA TYR A 362 8.18 -15.15 21.92
C TYR A 362 7.27 -16.25 21.40
N VAL A 363 7.11 -16.29 20.09
CA VAL A 363 6.34 -17.31 19.37
C VAL A 363 7.28 -17.95 18.38
N ARG A 364 7.41 -19.27 18.39
CA ARG A 364 8.13 -20.03 17.36
C ARG A 364 7.17 -20.99 16.69
N VAL A 365 7.16 -20.98 15.37
CA VAL A 365 6.40 -21.92 14.53
C VAL A 365 7.40 -22.67 13.66
N LYS A 366 7.33 -24.00 13.72
CA LYS A 366 8.13 -24.89 12.89
C LYS A 366 7.23 -25.60 11.90
N PHE A 367 7.60 -25.52 10.64
CA PHE A 367 6.94 -26.19 9.52
C PHE A 367 7.75 -27.41 9.06
N SER A 368 7.12 -28.33 8.35
CA SER A 368 7.82 -29.49 7.79
C SER A 368 8.79 -29.10 6.68
N THR A 369 8.45 -28.09 5.88
CA THR A 369 9.42 -27.34 5.07
C THR A 369 9.18 -25.84 5.17
N LEU A 370 10.19 -25.03 4.83
CA LEU A 370 10.02 -23.59 4.64
C LEU A 370 10.84 -23.13 3.43
N GLN A 371 10.48 -23.63 2.24
CA GLN A 371 11.16 -23.29 0.99
C GLN A 371 10.77 -21.89 0.52
N SER A 372 9.49 -21.55 0.64
CA SER A 372 8.97 -20.22 0.37
C SER A 372 8.50 -19.56 1.66
N GLU A 373 9.27 -18.58 2.14
CA GLU A 373 8.95 -17.75 3.31
C GLU A 373 7.73 -16.86 3.11
N TYR A 374 7.30 -16.67 1.86
CA TYR A 374 6.08 -15.95 1.54
C TYR A 374 4.85 -16.86 1.58
N SER A 375 4.97 -18.17 1.82
CA SER A 375 3.82 -19.07 1.80
C SER A 375 2.96 -19.00 3.06
N PRO A 376 3.52 -19.17 4.28
CA PRO A 376 2.70 -19.21 5.48
C PRO A 376 2.27 -17.81 5.92
N TYR A 377 0.98 -17.69 6.25
CA TYR A 377 0.44 -16.64 7.09
C TYR A 377 -0.03 -17.33 8.38
N VAL A 378 0.58 -16.98 9.51
CA VAL A 378 0.15 -17.47 10.83
C VAL A 378 -0.71 -16.42 11.55
N MET A 379 -1.86 -16.81 12.07
CA MET A 379 -2.61 -16.04 13.06
C MET A 379 -2.69 -16.76 14.39
N ILE A 380 -2.56 -15.99 15.47
CA ILE A 380 -2.65 -16.46 16.84
C ILE A 380 -3.63 -15.54 17.57
N PRO A 381 -4.94 -15.82 17.50
CA PRO A 381 -5.91 -15.16 18.36
C PRO A 381 -5.67 -15.56 19.81
N ILE A 382 -5.76 -14.59 20.72
CA ILE A 382 -5.56 -14.75 22.15
C ILE A 382 -6.66 -13.99 22.90
N ASP A 383 -7.28 -14.68 23.83
CA ASP A 383 -8.20 -14.17 24.86
C ASP A 383 -7.43 -14.14 26.19
N PHE A 384 -7.37 -12.96 26.82
CA PHE A 384 -6.61 -12.72 28.05
C PHE A 384 -7.42 -13.05 29.32
N THR A 385 -8.71 -13.34 29.15
CA THR A 385 -9.71 -13.49 30.21
C THR A 385 -10.63 -14.67 29.91
N PRO A 386 -10.09 -15.89 29.71
CA PRO A 386 -10.85 -17.04 29.19
C PRO A 386 -11.96 -17.56 30.10
N ASP A 387 -12.09 -17.00 31.31
CA ASP A 387 -13.16 -17.29 32.26
C ASP A 387 -14.37 -16.35 32.13
N ASP A 388 -14.27 -15.30 31.32
CA ASP A 388 -15.36 -14.37 31.03
C ASP A 388 -15.76 -14.48 29.54
N PRO A 389 -16.61 -15.45 29.17
CA PRO A 389 -16.95 -15.71 27.77
C PRO A 389 -17.69 -14.55 27.06
N GLY A 390 -18.09 -13.50 27.80
CA GLY A 390 -18.74 -12.32 27.26
C GLY A 390 -17.77 -11.23 26.79
N ASP A 391 -16.53 -11.24 27.30
CA ASP A 391 -15.51 -10.24 27.01
C ASP A 391 -14.73 -10.56 25.72
N GLY A 392 -13.65 -9.82 25.45
CA GLY A 392 -13.01 -9.82 24.14
C GLY A 392 -13.68 -8.90 23.11
N PHE A 393 -13.03 -8.77 21.96
CA PHE A 393 -13.39 -7.85 20.89
C PHE A 393 -14.37 -8.47 19.89
N ASP A 394 -13.94 -9.55 19.21
CA ASP A 394 -14.74 -10.21 18.19
C ASP A 394 -14.44 -11.71 18.17
N LYS A 395 -15.34 -12.49 17.57
CA LYS A 395 -15.16 -13.92 17.27
C LYS A 395 -14.56 -14.15 15.88
N TRP A 396 -14.73 -13.20 14.97
CA TRP A 396 -14.21 -13.26 13.60
C TRP A 396 -12.75 -12.88 13.55
N LEU A 397 -11.96 -13.59 12.75
CA LEU A 397 -10.55 -13.26 12.54
C LEU A 397 -10.42 -12.07 11.57
N PRO A 398 -9.36 -11.24 11.73
CA PRO A 398 -9.11 -10.08 10.88
C PRO A 398 -8.59 -10.46 9.48
N ASP A 399 -8.25 -9.46 8.66
CA ASP A 399 -7.63 -9.63 7.33
C ASP A 399 -8.44 -10.43 6.30
N LEU A 400 -9.76 -10.23 6.29
CA LEU A 400 -10.73 -11.00 5.48
C LEU A 400 -10.75 -12.49 5.74
N SER A 401 -10.15 -12.95 6.84
CA SER A 401 -10.35 -14.33 7.20
C SER A 401 -11.85 -14.59 7.31
N ASP A 402 -12.30 -15.55 6.53
CA ASP A 402 -13.64 -16.10 6.61
C ASP A 402 -13.81 -17.07 7.79
N THR A 403 -12.84 -17.06 8.69
CA THR A 403 -12.74 -17.95 9.83
C THR A 403 -13.16 -17.22 11.09
N ASN A 404 -14.00 -17.86 11.89
CA ASN A 404 -14.32 -17.42 13.22
C ASN A 404 -13.93 -18.46 14.27
N LEU A 405 -14.09 -18.04 15.52
CA LEU A 405 -13.83 -18.84 16.71
C LEU A 405 -15.14 -19.01 17.50
N PRO A 406 -15.29 -20.08 18.29
CA PRO A 406 -16.42 -20.22 19.20
C PRO A 406 -16.31 -19.32 20.45
N TRP A 407 -15.32 -18.42 20.48
CA TRP A 407 -14.99 -17.51 21.57
C TRP A 407 -14.46 -16.19 20.98
N LYS A 408 -14.43 -15.13 21.79
CA LYS A 408 -13.94 -13.83 21.35
C LYS A 408 -12.48 -13.65 21.74
N TRP A 409 -11.67 -13.07 20.86
CA TRP A 409 -10.28 -12.75 21.13
C TRP A 409 -10.11 -11.31 21.65
N ASP A 410 -9.09 -11.06 22.48
CA ASP A 410 -8.65 -9.71 22.87
C ASP A 410 -7.60 -9.15 21.93
N ALA A 411 -6.71 -10.03 21.45
CA ALA A 411 -5.68 -9.70 20.48
C ALA A 411 -5.49 -10.82 19.46
N VAL A 412 -5.07 -10.48 18.24
CA VAL A 412 -4.57 -11.45 17.26
C VAL A 412 -3.14 -11.08 16.90
N ILE A 413 -2.21 -12.02 17.07
CA ILE A 413 -0.83 -11.88 16.57
C ILE A 413 -0.79 -12.44 15.15
N GLY A 414 -0.38 -11.63 14.20
CA GLY A 414 -0.17 -12.03 12.81
C GLY A 414 1.32 -12.11 12.46
N ILE A 415 1.69 -13.18 11.76
CA ILE A 415 3.01 -13.36 11.15
C ILE A 415 2.78 -13.59 9.67
N ASN A 416 3.02 -12.55 8.86
CA ASN A 416 2.94 -12.64 7.41
C ASN A 416 4.15 -11.91 6.82
N PHE A 417 5.18 -12.67 6.46
CA PHE A 417 6.41 -12.15 5.85
C PHE A 417 6.14 -11.47 4.51
N GLY A 418 5.09 -11.92 3.86
CA GLY A 418 4.49 -11.17 2.81
C GLY A 418 4.08 -9.77 3.26
N LYS A 419 3.07 -9.67 4.14
CA LYS A 419 2.40 -8.41 4.47
C LYS A 419 3.31 -7.32 5.01
N SER A 420 4.23 -7.70 5.88
CA SER A 420 5.00 -6.78 6.70
C SER A 420 6.47 -6.69 6.32
N GLY A 421 6.93 -7.56 5.40
CA GLY A 421 8.32 -7.70 4.96
C GLY A 421 9.31 -8.16 6.04
N GLN A 422 9.17 -7.74 7.31
CA GLN A 422 10.23 -7.86 8.31
C GLN A 422 9.76 -7.84 9.80
N GLN A 423 8.46 -7.76 10.11
CA GLN A 423 7.96 -7.67 11.50
C GLN A 423 6.64 -8.45 11.73
N PRO A 424 6.37 -8.95 12.95
CA PRO A 424 5.03 -9.38 13.30
C PRO A 424 4.09 -8.17 13.42
N PHE A 425 2.79 -8.42 13.51
CA PHE A 425 1.79 -7.41 13.80
C PHE A 425 0.75 -7.92 14.78
N VAL A 426 0.05 -6.98 15.42
CA VAL A 426 -0.97 -7.25 16.41
C VAL A 426 -2.23 -6.48 16.05
N PHE A 427 -3.36 -7.18 16.02
CA PHE A 427 -4.70 -6.58 16.09
C PHE A 427 -5.08 -6.52 17.56
N TYR A 428 -5.14 -5.33 18.14
CA TYR A 428 -5.51 -5.16 19.54
C TYR A 428 -6.82 -4.38 19.63
N ARG A 429 -7.94 -5.11 19.86
CA ARG A 429 -9.32 -4.56 19.87
C ARG A 429 -9.61 -3.59 18.72
N SER A 430 -9.07 -3.90 17.56
CA SER A 430 -9.03 -3.06 16.37
C SER A 430 -8.88 -3.98 15.17
N TRP A 431 -9.63 -3.69 14.10
CA TRP A 431 -9.47 -4.36 12.82
C TRP A 431 -8.23 -3.89 12.03
N ASP A 432 -7.57 -2.83 12.51
CA ASP A 432 -6.30 -2.37 11.98
C ASP A 432 -5.10 -3.02 12.71
N PRO A 433 -4.11 -3.56 11.97
CA PRO A 433 -2.93 -4.14 12.57
C PRO A 433 -1.90 -3.06 12.95
N THR A 434 -1.27 -3.25 14.10
CA THR A 434 -0.09 -2.51 14.55
C THR A 434 1.15 -3.38 14.38
N PHE A 435 2.10 -2.96 13.55
CA PHE A 435 3.35 -3.71 13.34
C PHE A 435 4.29 -3.45 14.50
N THR A 436 4.80 -4.52 15.08
CA THR A 436 5.54 -4.45 16.33
C THR A 436 6.37 -5.71 16.53
N GLY A 437 7.55 -5.58 17.13
CA GLY A 437 8.41 -6.71 17.43
C GLY A 437 9.42 -7.02 16.33
N GLN A 438 9.97 -8.24 16.38
CA GLN A 438 11.04 -8.71 15.51
C GLN A 438 10.72 -10.11 14.99
N LEU A 439 11.13 -10.40 13.76
CA LEU A 439 11.08 -11.75 13.19
C LEU A 439 12.51 -12.30 12.99
N ALA A 440 12.65 -13.61 13.17
CA ALA A 440 13.82 -14.39 12.81
C ALA A 440 13.36 -15.63 12.03
N ILE A 441 14.09 -16.00 10.96
CA ILE A 441 13.70 -17.08 10.05
C ILE A 441 14.90 -18.00 9.82
N ASP A 442 14.69 -19.30 9.95
CA ASP A 442 15.65 -20.34 9.58
C ASP A 442 15.01 -21.34 8.63
N LYS A 443 15.22 -21.12 7.33
CA LYS A 443 14.72 -22.01 6.27
C LYS A 443 15.33 -23.41 6.33
N SER A 444 16.55 -23.54 6.86
CA SER A 444 17.22 -24.85 6.97
C SER A 444 16.56 -25.74 8.02
N GLN A 445 15.91 -25.14 9.02
CA GLN A 445 15.17 -25.82 10.07
C GLN A 445 13.65 -25.75 9.94
N GLY A 446 13.14 -25.00 8.96
CA GLY A 446 11.71 -24.78 8.77
C GLY A 446 11.09 -23.87 9.83
N VAL A 447 11.84 -22.91 10.38
CA VAL A 447 11.44 -22.16 11.59
C VAL A 447 11.17 -20.70 11.28
N ILE A 448 10.08 -20.17 11.84
CA ILE A 448 9.81 -18.75 12.00
C ILE A 448 9.67 -18.45 13.49
N GLU A 449 10.37 -17.41 13.98
CA GLU A 449 10.27 -16.93 15.35
C GLU A 449 9.89 -15.45 15.37
N ALA A 450 8.90 -15.10 16.18
CA ALA A 450 8.44 -13.75 16.44
C ALA A 450 8.70 -13.37 17.90
N LYS A 451 9.25 -12.17 18.09
CA LYS A 451 9.44 -11.53 19.40
C LYS A 451 8.54 -10.30 19.48
N ILE A 452 7.45 -10.40 20.23
CA ILE A 452 6.40 -9.38 20.35
C ILE A 452 6.53 -8.65 21.70
N PRO A 453 6.62 -7.31 21.75
CA PRO A 453 6.59 -6.58 23.01
C PRO A 453 5.24 -6.76 23.71
N LEU A 454 5.24 -7.13 25.00
CA LEU A 454 3.99 -7.24 25.77
C LEU A 454 3.26 -5.91 25.90
N SER A 455 3.97 -4.78 25.77
CA SER A 455 3.34 -3.45 25.70
C SER A 455 2.36 -3.29 24.53
N SER A 456 2.52 -4.09 23.47
CA SER A 456 1.62 -4.13 22.31
C SER A 456 0.44 -5.09 22.51
N LEU A 457 0.43 -5.85 23.60
CA LEU A 457 -0.61 -6.78 24.02
C LEU A 457 -1.16 -6.31 25.37
N SER A 458 -1.72 -5.10 25.40
CA SER A 458 -2.20 -4.50 26.65
C SER A 458 -3.27 -5.40 27.28
N GLY A 459 -3.08 -5.79 28.54
CA GLY A 459 -3.96 -6.76 29.21
C GLY A 459 -3.43 -8.20 29.22
N PHE A 460 -2.36 -8.52 28.49
CA PHE A 460 -1.71 -9.83 28.60
C PHE A 460 -1.28 -10.09 30.05
N PRO A 461 -1.74 -11.19 30.68
CA PRO A 461 -1.59 -11.38 32.11
C PRO A 461 -0.18 -11.84 32.48
N ALA A 462 0.44 -11.15 33.45
CA ALA A 462 1.63 -11.68 34.13
C ALA A 462 1.28 -12.87 35.04
N ASN A 463 0.04 -12.93 35.54
CA ASN A 463 -0.49 -14.05 36.31
C ASN A 463 -1.94 -14.27 35.87
N GLY A 464 -2.32 -15.51 35.56
CA GLY A 464 -3.66 -15.81 35.08
C GLY A 464 -3.65 -16.83 33.95
N ARG A 465 -4.72 -16.88 33.17
CA ARG A 465 -4.86 -17.79 32.04
C ARG A 465 -5.05 -17.00 30.76
N ILE A 466 -4.58 -17.56 29.66
CA ILE A 466 -4.94 -17.10 28.32
C ILE A 466 -5.54 -18.27 27.55
N LYS A 467 -6.50 -18.00 26.67
CA LYS A 467 -6.96 -18.95 25.66
C LYS A 467 -6.44 -18.53 24.30
N TYR A 468 -5.92 -19.47 23.52
CA TYR A 468 -5.40 -19.16 22.19
C TYR A 468 -5.55 -20.34 21.24
N THR A 469 -5.47 -20.06 19.95
CA THR A 469 -5.27 -21.08 18.91
C THR A 469 -4.23 -20.58 17.92
N VAL A 470 -3.71 -21.46 17.08
CA VAL A 470 -2.70 -21.12 16.07
C VAL A 470 -3.17 -21.68 14.74
N ILE A 471 -3.49 -20.78 13.83
CA ILE A 471 -4.14 -21.11 12.55
C ILE A 471 -3.20 -20.68 11.44
N ILE A 472 -3.03 -21.57 10.47
CA ILE A 472 -2.16 -21.39 9.32
C ILE A 472 -3.01 -21.19 8.08
N PHE A 473 -2.73 -20.09 7.41
CA PHE A 473 -3.32 -19.70 6.14
C PHE A 473 -2.23 -19.71 5.06
N ALA A 474 -2.65 -19.86 3.80
CA ALA A 474 -1.79 -19.52 2.68
C ALA A 474 -1.80 -18.00 2.47
N ASN A 475 -0.67 -17.44 2.08
CA ASN A 475 -0.55 -16.02 1.81
C ASN A 475 -0.93 -15.69 0.34
N ASP A 476 -1.67 -14.60 0.15
CA ASP A 476 -1.92 -13.98 -1.17
C ASP A 476 -1.23 -12.64 -1.26
N PHE A 477 0.09 -12.69 -1.37
CA PHE A 477 0.92 -11.50 -1.47
C PHE A 477 0.50 -10.36 -0.51
N GLY A 478 0.16 -10.68 0.75
CA GLY A 478 -0.16 -9.65 1.76
C GLY A 478 -1.47 -9.74 2.50
N GLY A 479 -2.35 -10.61 2.04
CA GLY A 479 -3.53 -11.04 2.75
C GLY A 479 -3.52 -12.55 2.90
N ILE A 480 -4.65 -13.06 3.36
CA ILE A 480 -4.96 -14.48 3.29
C ILE A 480 -5.33 -14.82 1.84
N TRP A 481 -4.86 -15.97 1.38
CA TRP A 481 -5.24 -16.50 0.07
C TRP A 481 -6.53 -17.28 0.18
N ASP A 482 -7.55 -16.74 -0.48
CA ASP A 482 -8.90 -17.28 -0.50
C ASP A 482 -9.06 -18.33 -1.61
N PRO A 483 -9.28 -19.61 -1.27
CA PRO A 483 -9.45 -20.67 -2.26
C PRO A 483 -10.65 -20.46 -3.20
N GLY A 484 -11.75 -19.90 -2.70
CA GLY A 484 -12.99 -19.68 -3.45
C GLY A 484 -12.86 -18.56 -4.47
N ASN A 485 -12.26 -17.44 -4.08
CA ASN A 485 -12.00 -16.30 -4.97
C ASN A 485 -10.95 -16.64 -6.05
N LYS A 486 -10.00 -17.53 -5.71
CA LYS A 486 -8.85 -17.86 -6.57
C LYS A 486 -9.06 -19.10 -7.44
N GLY A 487 -10.26 -19.70 -7.41
CA GLY A 487 -10.59 -20.87 -8.23
C GLY A 487 -9.69 -22.07 -7.91
N ALA A 488 -9.40 -22.29 -6.64
CA ALA A 488 -8.60 -23.41 -6.16
C ALA A 488 -9.18 -24.73 -6.65
N VAL A 489 -8.34 -25.74 -6.88
CA VAL A 489 -8.84 -27.09 -7.18
C VAL A 489 -8.58 -27.99 -5.98
N ASP A 490 -9.62 -28.60 -5.45
CA ASP A 490 -9.48 -29.64 -4.44
C ASP A 490 -8.94 -30.91 -5.13
N PRO A 491 -7.74 -31.38 -4.80
CA PRO A 491 -7.17 -32.56 -5.44
C PRO A 491 -7.87 -33.87 -5.03
N SER A 492 -8.61 -33.88 -3.93
CA SER A 492 -9.34 -35.05 -3.45
C SER A 492 -10.64 -35.31 -4.24
N THR A 493 -11.29 -34.24 -4.71
CA THR A 493 -12.53 -34.31 -5.52
C THR A 493 -12.30 -33.98 -6.99
N GLY A 494 -11.26 -33.22 -7.32
CA GLY A 494 -11.00 -32.66 -8.65
C GLY A 494 -11.84 -31.43 -8.98
N ASN A 495 -12.66 -30.95 -8.04
CA ASN A 495 -13.56 -29.83 -8.24
C ASN A 495 -12.85 -28.49 -8.08
N THR A 496 -13.23 -27.51 -8.90
CA THR A 496 -12.86 -26.12 -8.71
C THR A 496 -13.77 -25.50 -7.64
N ILE A 497 -13.14 -25.06 -6.56
CA ILE A 497 -13.76 -24.34 -5.46
C ILE A 497 -14.22 -22.98 -5.99
N SER A 498 -15.43 -22.59 -5.61
CA SER A 498 -15.99 -21.30 -5.99
C SER A 498 -16.90 -20.78 -4.88
N GLU A 499 -16.91 -19.46 -4.72
CA GLU A 499 -17.72 -18.77 -3.70
C GLU A 499 -19.23 -19.11 -3.78
N ASN A 500 -19.73 -19.56 -4.94
CA ASN A 500 -21.15 -19.77 -5.18
C ASN A 500 -21.66 -21.21 -4.95
N GLN A 501 -20.78 -22.22 -4.87
CA GLN A 501 -21.21 -23.64 -4.91
C GLN A 501 -20.43 -24.56 -3.97
N ASP A 502 -19.11 -24.43 -3.93
CA ASP A 502 -18.21 -25.25 -3.13
C ASP A 502 -17.35 -24.31 -2.32
N TYR A 503 -17.95 -23.71 -1.28
CA TYR A 503 -17.23 -22.78 -0.43
C TYR A 503 -16.18 -23.52 0.39
N ALA A 504 -14.94 -23.03 0.38
CA ALA A 504 -13.87 -23.62 1.15
C ALA A 504 -13.09 -22.54 1.89
N SER A 505 -12.83 -22.81 3.16
CA SER A 505 -12.13 -21.94 4.07
C SER A 505 -10.69 -21.71 3.65
N ASP A 506 -10.20 -20.54 4.04
CA ASP A 506 -8.82 -20.16 3.96
C ASP A 506 -7.88 -20.94 4.89
N VAL A 507 -8.41 -21.77 5.81
CA VAL A 507 -7.62 -22.54 6.78
C VAL A 507 -6.91 -23.72 6.10
N TYR A 508 -5.58 -23.74 6.23
CA TYR A 508 -4.74 -24.81 5.72
C TYR A 508 -4.28 -25.77 6.80
N ASP A 509 -4.04 -25.25 8.00
CA ASP A 509 -3.56 -26.05 9.10
C ASP A 509 -3.94 -25.41 10.45
N ILE A 510 -4.02 -26.22 11.50
CA ILE A 510 -4.36 -25.78 12.85
C ILE A 510 -3.45 -26.50 13.83
N ALA A 511 -2.57 -25.77 14.51
CA ALA A 511 -1.60 -26.44 15.38
C ALA A 511 -2.29 -27.29 16.47
N GLY A 512 -1.91 -28.57 16.52
CA GLY A 512 -2.44 -29.57 17.43
C GLY A 512 -3.56 -30.44 16.85
N GLN A 513 -3.98 -30.24 15.60
CA GLN A 513 -4.91 -31.14 14.90
C GLN A 513 -4.90 -30.97 13.38
N ALA A 514 -5.28 -32.04 12.67
CA ALA A 514 -5.69 -31.92 11.28
C ALA A 514 -6.95 -31.04 11.16
N PRO A 515 -7.01 -30.10 10.20
CA PRO A 515 -8.25 -29.40 9.88
C PRO A 515 -9.36 -30.39 9.51
N THR A 516 -10.53 -30.25 10.13
CA THR A 516 -11.68 -31.09 9.80
C THR A 516 -12.33 -30.65 8.48
N TRP A 517 -13.09 -31.54 7.85
CA TRP A 517 -13.83 -31.20 6.62
C TRP A 517 -14.74 -29.97 6.79
N THR A 518 -15.34 -29.78 7.96
CA THR A 518 -16.19 -28.61 8.26
C THR A 518 -15.40 -27.34 8.49
N GLU A 519 -14.18 -27.43 9.02
CA GLU A 519 -13.26 -26.30 9.14
C GLU A 519 -12.65 -25.92 7.78
N VAL A 520 -12.72 -26.82 6.79
CA VAL A 520 -12.25 -26.59 5.42
C VAL A 520 -13.39 -26.22 4.47
N TYR A 521 -14.63 -26.69 4.65
CA TYR A 521 -15.75 -26.50 3.70
C TYR A 521 -17.05 -25.96 4.33
N GLY A 522 -16.98 -25.24 5.46
CA GLY A 522 -18.16 -24.66 6.12
C GLY A 522 -18.85 -23.62 5.24
N GLY A 523 -20.01 -23.94 4.65
CA GLY A 523 -20.63 -23.16 3.57
C GLY A 523 -21.45 -21.92 3.96
N TRP A 524 -21.63 -20.99 3.02
CA TRP A 524 -22.33 -19.69 3.11
C TRP A 524 -23.82 -19.66 3.53
N SER A 525 -24.41 -20.78 3.94
CA SER A 525 -25.75 -20.74 4.53
C SER A 525 -25.65 -20.16 5.95
N THR A 526 -26.66 -19.40 6.39
CA THR A 526 -26.72 -18.66 7.67
C THR A 526 -26.52 -19.49 8.96
N GLU A 527 -26.18 -20.78 8.84
CA GLU A 527 -25.91 -21.72 9.95
C GLU A 527 -24.47 -22.32 9.92
N HIS A 528 -23.61 -21.99 8.94
CA HIS A 528 -22.32 -22.66 8.76
C HIS A 528 -21.14 -21.70 8.49
N ASP A 529 -20.91 -20.73 9.40
CA ASP A 529 -19.64 -20.01 9.48
C ASP A 529 -18.47 -21.02 9.67
N VAL A 530 -17.31 -20.82 9.03
CA VAL A 530 -16.13 -21.65 9.29
C VAL A 530 -15.64 -21.36 10.70
N THR A 531 -15.85 -22.32 11.60
CA THR A 531 -15.51 -22.19 13.02
C THR A 531 -14.34 -23.09 13.35
N VAL A 532 -13.17 -22.52 13.65
CA VAL A 532 -12.04 -23.28 14.20
C VAL A 532 -12.31 -23.56 15.67
N ASN A 533 -12.52 -24.83 16.01
CA ASN A 533 -12.91 -25.22 17.37
C ASN A 533 -11.71 -25.46 18.29
N THR A 534 -10.56 -25.80 17.72
CA THR A 534 -9.37 -26.09 18.52
C THR A 534 -8.85 -24.84 19.20
N ALA A 535 -8.69 -24.94 20.52
CA ALA A 535 -8.04 -23.94 21.33
C ALA A 535 -7.30 -24.58 22.51
N PHE A 536 -6.38 -23.82 23.08
CA PHE A 536 -5.61 -24.19 24.25
C PHE A 536 -5.78 -23.11 25.31
N ILE A 537 -5.90 -23.52 26.57
CA ILE A 537 -5.77 -22.63 27.71
C ILE A 537 -4.40 -22.83 28.33
N ALA A 538 -3.63 -21.75 28.40
CA ALA A 538 -2.33 -21.72 29.05
C ALA A 538 -2.37 -20.94 30.37
N GLN A 539 -1.74 -21.47 31.41
CA GLN A 539 -1.59 -20.83 32.71
C GLN A 539 -0.25 -20.10 32.82
N LEU A 540 -0.29 -18.83 33.24
CA LEU A 540 0.86 -18.00 33.51
C LEU A 540 1.04 -17.72 35.01
N SER A 541 2.31 -17.70 35.44
CA SER A 541 2.75 -17.25 36.76
C SER A 541 4.04 -16.44 36.62
N ASN A 542 4.04 -15.20 37.09
CA ASN A 542 5.13 -14.23 36.94
C ASN A 542 5.63 -14.07 35.49
N GLY A 543 4.72 -14.14 34.52
CA GLY A 543 4.98 -14.04 33.09
C GLY A 543 5.43 -15.34 32.43
N TYR A 544 5.65 -16.42 33.18
CA TYR A 544 6.08 -17.70 32.62
C TYR A 544 4.89 -18.65 32.43
N PHE A 545 4.92 -19.43 31.35
CA PHE A 545 3.97 -20.53 31.17
C PHE A 545 4.25 -21.61 32.20
N THR A 546 3.19 -22.13 32.82
CA THR A 546 3.28 -23.15 33.88
C THR A 546 2.40 -24.36 33.62
N ASP A 547 1.35 -24.20 32.81
CA ASP A 547 0.51 -25.30 32.34
C ASP A 547 -0.13 -24.96 30.99
N ILE A 548 -0.57 -25.98 30.25
CA ILE A 548 -1.35 -25.86 29.01
C ILE A 548 -2.30 -27.06 28.89
N ILE A 549 -3.55 -26.78 28.55
CA ILE A 549 -4.59 -27.78 28.29
C ILE A 549 -5.36 -27.46 26.99
N PRO A 550 -5.75 -28.45 26.19
CA PRO A 550 -6.70 -28.28 25.09
C PRO A 550 -8.10 -28.09 25.65
N VAL A 551 -8.95 -27.34 24.95
CA VAL A 551 -10.33 -27.05 25.36
C VAL A 551 -11.33 -27.17 24.23
#